data_AF-A0A925F5C2-F1
#
_entry.id   AF-A0A925F5C2-F1
#
_cell.length_a   1.000
_cell.length_b   1.000
_cell.length_c   1.000
_cell.angle_alpha   90.00
_cell.angle_beta   90.00
_cell.angle_gamma   90.00
#
_symmetry.space_group_name_H-M   'P 1'
#
loop_
_entity.id
_entity.type
_entity.pdbx_description
1 polymer ?
#
loop_
_entity_poly.entity_id
_entity_poly.type
_entity_poly.pdbx_seq_one_letter_code
_entity_poly.pdbx_strand_id
1 'polypeptide(L)'
;MDQFEKQLPGWAMTLVRIIVHPEFQEEIEGDLLEKYHRDVQKYGLKIARRRLYTELFSIAKPNLIFNINRNTMKPGNWVLLLLLPILVAVASVAPFLPGSSNKFSHGISQFAQTTGYIGWPFVPFGLVWLIIEMRNKKGQQLNRWTNGYYPSWLVLIPVFLFLPLQIIRALLNGRTFDLWPLAIILSVVAFFIYRIQKLKKKTHYKFNPAPLYIVLIPVIALLTSRFAVEKAAAFTREKAIVNTVPLIAAIEKYKTENGEYPQNLESLQGKYIQEIPKPTIMGMRAYQYEKRNSSFQLTFERLWHWNATEVVVYNTLGQKGIKGNYGNYPTNHTNWWYYMAD
;
A
#
# COMPACT_ATOMS: atom_id res chain seq x y z
N MET A 1 -41.99 -31.03 -16.84
CA MET A 1 -41.15 -29.86 -16.51
C MET A 1 -40.21 -30.11 -15.32
N ASP A 2 -40.45 -31.11 -14.47
CA ASP A 2 -39.67 -31.37 -13.23
C ASP A 2 -38.24 -31.91 -13.36
N GLN A 3 -37.79 -32.36 -14.55
CA GLN A 3 -36.43 -32.89 -14.69
C GLN A 3 -35.36 -31.81 -14.91
N PHE A 4 -35.72 -30.63 -15.41
CA PHE A 4 -34.78 -29.53 -15.59
C PHE A 4 -34.46 -28.78 -14.28
N GLU A 5 -35.30 -28.91 -13.25
CA GLU A 5 -35.13 -28.17 -11.99
C GLU A 5 -34.09 -28.79 -11.03
N LYS A 6 -33.58 -29.99 -11.34
CA LYS A 6 -32.67 -30.75 -10.46
C LYS A 6 -31.19 -30.67 -10.85
N GLN A 7 -30.86 -30.03 -11.98
CA GLN A 7 -29.45 -29.84 -12.34
C GLN A 7 -28.78 -28.83 -11.40
N LEU A 8 -27.49 -29.05 -11.11
CA LEU A 8 -26.69 -28.05 -10.41
C LEU A 8 -26.69 -26.73 -11.20
N PRO A 9 -26.68 -25.58 -10.52
CA PRO A 9 -26.47 -24.30 -11.20
C PRO A 9 -25.18 -24.36 -12.04
N GLY A 10 -25.26 -24.03 -13.34
CA GLY A 10 -24.11 -24.17 -14.23
C GLY A 10 -22.86 -23.42 -13.77
N TRP A 11 -23.03 -22.27 -13.11
CA TRP A 11 -21.93 -21.51 -12.51
C TRP A 11 -21.19 -22.27 -11.40
N ALA A 12 -21.88 -23.12 -10.63
CA ALA A 12 -21.28 -23.90 -9.55
C ALA A 12 -20.36 -24.98 -10.12
N MET A 13 -20.79 -25.65 -11.19
CA MET A 13 -19.97 -26.63 -11.91
C MET A 13 -18.74 -25.96 -12.53
N THR A 14 -18.91 -24.79 -13.15
CA THR A 14 -17.78 -24.00 -13.67
C THR A 14 -16.80 -23.65 -12.55
N LEU A 15 -17.30 -23.26 -11.38
CA LEU A 15 -16.47 -22.91 -10.23
C LEU A 15 -15.72 -24.13 -9.67
N VAL A 16 -16.36 -25.30 -9.54
CA VAL A 16 -15.70 -26.56 -9.17
C VAL A 16 -14.60 -26.91 -10.18
N ARG A 17 -14.86 -26.81 -11.49
CA ARG A 17 -13.86 -27.07 -12.54
C ARG A 17 -12.68 -26.10 -12.52
N ILE A 18 -12.90 -24.88 -12.02
CA ILE A 18 -11.85 -23.88 -11.82
C ILE A 18 -11.00 -24.23 -10.58
N ILE A 19 -11.63 -24.62 -9.49
CA ILE A 19 -10.99 -24.78 -8.16
C ILE A 19 -10.38 -26.17 -7.98
N VAL A 20 -11.09 -27.23 -8.36
CA VAL A 20 -10.72 -28.63 -8.11
C VAL A 20 -9.75 -29.13 -9.18
N HIS A 21 -8.72 -29.84 -8.74
CA HIS A 21 -7.75 -30.45 -9.63
C HIS A 21 -8.43 -31.52 -10.52
N PRO A 22 -8.10 -31.60 -11.83
CA PRO A 22 -8.83 -32.46 -12.78
C PRO A 22 -8.98 -33.93 -12.37
N GLU A 23 -8.02 -34.46 -11.62
CA GLU A 23 -8.07 -35.87 -11.16
C GLU A 23 -9.16 -36.14 -10.12
N PHE A 24 -9.62 -35.12 -9.41
CA PHE A 24 -10.71 -35.21 -8.41
C PHE A 24 -12.00 -34.56 -8.91
N GLN A 25 -12.04 -34.03 -10.14
CA GLN A 25 -13.22 -33.31 -10.63
C GLN A 25 -14.43 -34.21 -10.74
N GLU A 26 -14.28 -35.40 -11.32
CA GLU A 26 -15.38 -36.34 -11.50
C GLU A 26 -15.99 -36.80 -10.16
N GLU A 27 -15.12 -37.18 -9.21
CA GLU A 27 -15.52 -37.61 -7.86
C GLU A 27 -16.25 -36.48 -7.10
N ILE A 28 -15.66 -35.28 -7.07
CA ILE A 28 -16.25 -34.15 -6.35
C ILE A 28 -17.53 -33.62 -7.04
N GLU A 29 -17.59 -33.61 -8.38
CA GLU A 29 -18.81 -33.26 -9.12
C GLU A 29 -19.94 -34.25 -8.83
N GLY A 30 -19.63 -35.56 -8.80
CA GLY A 30 -20.57 -36.62 -8.45
C GLY A 30 -21.13 -36.46 -7.04
N ASP A 31 -20.25 -36.30 -6.05
CA ASP A 31 -20.62 -36.12 -4.64
C ASP A 31 -21.50 -34.88 -4.41
N LEU A 32 -21.13 -33.75 -5.03
CA LEU A 32 -21.91 -32.51 -4.95
C LEU A 32 -23.29 -32.66 -5.57
N LEU A 33 -23.38 -33.37 -6.70
CA LEU A 33 -24.63 -33.58 -7.42
C LEU A 33 -25.58 -34.49 -6.65
N GLU A 34 -25.09 -35.61 -6.12
CA GLU A 34 -25.89 -36.51 -5.31
C GLU A 34 -26.42 -35.82 -4.05
N LYS A 35 -25.54 -35.09 -3.34
CA LYS A 35 -25.90 -34.37 -2.11
C LYS A 35 -26.90 -33.24 -2.38
N TYR A 36 -26.74 -32.50 -3.48
CA TYR A 36 -27.69 -31.47 -3.87
C TYR A 36 -29.08 -32.05 -4.17
N HIS A 37 -29.17 -33.15 -4.92
CA HIS A 37 -30.45 -33.83 -5.21
C HIS A 37 -31.14 -34.29 -3.93
N ARG A 38 -30.38 -34.90 -3.03
CA ARG A 38 -30.85 -35.35 -1.72
C ARG A 38 -31.40 -34.19 -0.88
N ASP A 39 -30.70 -33.05 -0.86
CA ASP A 39 -31.13 -31.86 -0.14
C ASP A 39 -32.36 -31.18 -0.79
N VAL A 40 -32.46 -31.18 -2.12
CA VAL A 40 -33.65 -30.66 -2.84
C VAL A 40 -34.89 -31.47 -2.48
N GLN A 41 -34.79 -32.80 -2.49
CA GLN A 41 -35.91 -33.69 -2.12
C GLN A 41 -36.33 -33.52 -0.66
N LYS A 42 -35.36 -33.34 0.26
CA LYS A 42 -35.64 -33.32 1.69
C LYS A 42 -36.05 -31.96 2.24
N TYR A 43 -35.48 -30.87 1.73
CA TYR A 43 -35.62 -29.53 2.32
C TYR A 43 -36.11 -28.46 1.32
N GLY A 44 -36.30 -28.83 0.05
CA GLY A 44 -36.66 -27.91 -1.02
C GLY A 44 -35.48 -27.10 -1.56
N LEU A 45 -35.71 -26.48 -2.72
CA LEU A 45 -34.67 -25.86 -3.56
C LEU A 45 -33.90 -24.73 -2.89
N LYS A 46 -34.59 -23.88 -2.11
CA LYS A 46 -33.97 -22.71 -1.45
C LYS A 46 -32.92 -23.12 -0.41
N ILE A 47 -33.22 -24.13 0.40
CA ILE A 47 -32.31 -24.64 1.44
C ILE A 47 -31.16 -25.42 0.81
N ALA A 48 -31.47 -26.25 -0.21
CA ALA A 48 -30.45 -27.00 -0.95
C ALA A 48 -29.40 -26.08 -1.59
N ARG A 49 -29.81 -24.95 -2.19
CA ARG A 49 -28.88 -23.94 -2.72
C ARG A 49 -27.98 -23.37 -1.63
N ARG A 50 -28.53 -23.01 -0.47
CA ARG A 50 -27.74 -22.49 0.66
C ARG A 50 -26.68 -23.49 1.12
N ARG A 51 -27.04 -24.77 1.21
CA ARG A 51 -26.12 -25.85 1.58
C ARG A 51 -25.06 -26.12 0.51
N LEU A 52 -25.44 -26.07 -0.77
CA LEU A 52 -24.49 -26.17 -1.87
C LEU A 52 -23.41 -25.09 -1.77
N TYR A 53 -23.77 -23.84 -1.45
CA TYR A 53 -22.76 -22.79 -1.22
C TYR A 53 -21.80 -23.15 -0.09
N THR A 54 -22.29 -23.63 1.06
CA THR A 54 -21.42 -24.00 2.18
C THR A 54 -20.49 -25.17 1.83
N GLU A 55 -20.95 -26.13 1.03
CA GLU A 55 -20.11 -27.24 0.57
C GLU A 55 -19.08 -26.80 -0.48
N LEU A 56 -19.45 -25.92 -1.41
CA LEU A 56 -18.49 -25.34 -2.36
C LEU A 56 -17.37 -24.59 -1.62
N PHE A 57 -17.71 -23.85 -0.56
CA PHE A 57 -16.72 -23.19 0.29
C PHE A 57 -15.91 -24.18 1.13
N SER A 58 -16.51 -25.30 1.57
CA SER A 58 -15.81 -26.34 2.34
C SER A 58 -14.82 -27.15 1.48
N ILE A 59 -15.09 -27.31 0.18
CA ILE A 59 -14.21 -27.99 -0.80
C ILE A 59 -13.00 -27.11 -1.14
N ALA A 60 -13.12 -25.79 -0.98
CA ALA A 60 -12.03 -24.84 -1.20
C ALA A 60 -10.91 -24.92 -0.14
N LYS A 61 -10.57 -26.13 0.34
CA LYS A 61 -9.45 -26.36 1.25
C LYS A 61 -8.13 -26.12 0.50
N PRO A 62 -7.21 -25.34 1.08
CA PRO A 62 -5.91 -25.06 0.47
C PRO A 62 -5.17 -26.33 0.01
N ASN A 63 -5.28 -27.45 0.73
CA ASN A 63 -4.60 -28.70 0.36
C ASN A 63 -5.19 -29.40 -0.88
N LEU A 64 -6.48 -29.22 -1.17
CA LEU A 64 -7.14 -29.79 -2.36
C LEU A 64 -6.92 -28.89 -3.59
N ILE A 65 -6.92 -27.58 -3.40
CA ILE A 65 -6.68 -26.59 -4.46
C ILE A 65 -5.19 -26.53 -4.81
N PHE A 66 -4.36 -26.48 -3.79
CA PHE A 66 -2.94 -26.31 -3.89
C PHE A 66 -2.31 -27.63 -3.45
N ASN A 67 -1.74 -28.36 -4.40
CA ASN A 67 -0.90 -29.51 -4.08
C ASN A 67 0.42 -28.99 -3.47
N ILE A 68 0.33 -28.42 -2.26
CA ILE A 68 1.38 -27.69 -1.55
C ILE A 68 2.61 -28.59 -1.38
N ASN A 69 2.38 -29.90 -1.25
CA ASN A 69 3.43 -30.90 -1.08
C ASN A 69 4.32 -31.08 -2.34
N ARG A 70 3.90 -30.62 -3.52
CA ARG A 70 4.68 -30.76 -4.78
C ARG A 70 5.43 -29.50 -5.23
N ASN A 71 5.06 -28.33 -4.74
CA ASN A 71 5.64 -27.04 -5.12
C ASN A 71 6.55 -26.48 -4.04
N THR A 72 7.57 -27.24 -3.65
CA THR A 72 8.60 -26.75 -2.72
C THR A 72 9.52 -25.76 -3.46
N MET A 73 9.13 -24.49 -3.51
CA MET A 73 10.10 -23.42 -3.73
C MET A 73 11.25 -23.60 -2.73
N LYS A 74 12.49 -23.52 -3.21
CA LYS A 74 13.66 -23.55 -2.32
C LYS A 74 13.51 -22.44 -1.26
N PRO A 75 13.87 -22.67 0.01
CA PRO A 75 13.73 -21.67 1.08
C PRO A 75 14.27 -20.27 0.71
N GLY A 76 15.41 -20.19 0.01
CA GLY A 76 15.97 -18.90 -0.44
C GLY A 76 15.06 -18.11 -1.39
N ASN A 77 14.22 -18.77 -2.19
CA ASN A 77 13.26 -18.09 -3.07
C ASN A 77 12.11 -17.47 -2.28
N TRP A 78 11.71 -18.08 -1.15
CA TRP A 78 10.71 -17.51 -0.26
C TRP A 78 11.21 -16.24 0.41
N VAL A 79 12.47 -16.22 0.84
CA VAL A 79 13.10 -15.01 1.39
C VAL A 79 13.08 -13.88 0.36
N LEU A 80 13.49 -14.16 -0.88
CA LEU A 80 13.45 -13.16 -1.96
C LEU A 80 12.01 -12.67 -2.24
N LEU A 81 11.03 -13.58 -2.22
CA LEU A 81 9.63 -13.27 -2.44
C LEU A 81 9.09 -12.31 -1.38
N LEU A 82 9.42 -12.52 -0.11
CA LEU A 82 8.94 -11.70 1.00
C LEU A 82 9.73 -10.40 1.16
N LEU A 83 11.01 -10.40 0.77
CA LEU A 83 11.88 -9.23 0.89
C LEU A 83 11.30 -8.01 0.17
N LEU A 84 10.81 -8.18 -1.05
CA LEU A 84 10.35 -7.04 -1.86
C LEU A 84 9.07 -6.40 -1.30
N PRO A 85 8.01 -7.13 -0.92
CA PRO A 85 6.87 -6.55 -0.21
C PRO A 85 7.25 -5.91 1.14
N ILE A 86 8.19 -6.48 1.89
CA ILE A 86 8.69 -5.87 3.13
C ILE A 86 9.40 -4.55 2.82
N LEU A 87 10.24 -4.48 1.79
CA LEU A 87 10.88 -3.25 1.35
C LEU A 87 9.84 -2.18 0.95
N VAL A 88 8.75 -2.59 0.29
CA VAL A 88 7.63 -1.69 -0.04
C VAL A 88 6.94 -1.18 1.22
N ALA A 89 6.71 -2.03 2.22
CA ALA A 89 6.15 -1.60 3.50
C ALA A 89 7.07 -0.61 4.23
N VAL A 90 8.37 -0.89 4.30
CA VAL A 90 9.39 0.00 4.88
C VAL A 90 9.44 1.33 4.12
N ALA A 91 9.41 1.29 2.79
CA ALA A 91 9.35 2.46 1.93
C ALA A 91 8.12 3.32 2.24
N SER A 92 6.93 2.72 2.43
CA SER A 92 5.70 3.44 2.79
C SER A 92 5.78 4.16 4.13
N VAL A 93 6.57 3.68 5.08
CA VAL A 93 6.74 4.32 6.40
C VAL A 93 8.02 5.16 6.52
N ALA A 94 8.87 5.17 5.50
CA ALA A 94 10.19 5.82 5.55
C ALA A 94 10.17 7.30 5.98
N PRO A 95 9.21 8.16 5.56
CA PRO A 95 9.09 9.53 6.04
C PRO A 95 8.90 9.66 7.56
N PHE A 96 8.38 8.63 8.21
CA PHE A 96 8.11 8.67 9.65
C PHE A 96 9.28 8.13 10.49
N LEU A 97 10.35 7.67 9.84
CA LEU A 97 11.54 7.19 10.52
C LEU A 97 12.36 8.35 11.11
N PRO A 98 13.09 8.11 12.20
CA PRO A 98 13.97 9.11 12.78
C PRO A 98 15.11 9.45 11.82
N GLY A 99 15.39 10.74 11.64
CA GLY A 99 16.46 11.21 10.77
C GLY A 99 16.27 12.66 10.34
N SER A 100 17.25 13.18 9.61
CA SER A 100 17.16 14.51 9.00
C SER A 100 16.12 14.53 7.88
N SER A 101 15.45 15.67 7.71
CA SER A 101 14.49 15.90 6.63
C SER A 101 15.10 15.51 5.28
N ASN A 102 14.48 14.54 4.58
CA ASN A 102 14.97 14.02 3.31
C ASN A 102 13.83 13.88 2.29
N LYS A 103 13.90 14.65 1.20
CA LYS A 103 12.95 14.60 0.07
C LYS A 103 12.88 13.21 -0.59
N PHE A 104 13.95 12.44 -0.55
CA PHE A 104 14.00 11.07 -1.08
C PHE A 104 13.00 10.15 -0.36
N SER A 105 12.91 10.26 0.98
CA SER A 105 11.97 9.46 1.77
C SER A 105 10.52 9.72 1.38
N HIS A 106 10.17 10.98 1.09
CA HIS A 106 8.85 11.37 0.58
C HIS A 106 8.55 10.71 -0.76
N GLY A 107 9.49 10.81 -1.71
CA GLY A 107 9.32 10.27 -3.05
C GLY A 107 9.11 8.75 -3.03
N ILE A 108 9.92 8.03 -2.26
CA ILE A 108 9.82 6.58 -2.12
C ILE A 108 8.52 6.15 -1.44
N SER A 109 8.12 6.80 -0.35
CA SER A 109 6.86 6.49 0.32
C SER A 109 5.67 6.73 -0.58
N GLN A 110 5.66 7.86 -1.28
CA GLN A 110 4.60 8.16 -2.23
C GLN A 110 4.52 7.09 -3.33
N PHE A 111 5.65 6.69 -3.90
CA PHE A 111 5.70 5.60 -4.90
C PHE A 111 5.15 4.28 -4.34
N ALA A 112 5.57 3.89 -3.13
CA ALA A 112 5.10 2.68 -2.47
C ALA A 112 3.59 2.70 -2.23
N GLN A 113 3.05 3.80 -1.68
CA GLN A 113 1.62 3.96 -1.44
C GLN A 113 0.82 3.96 -2.75
N THR A 114 1.27 4.71 -3.77
CA THR A 114 0.61 4.73 -5.09
C THR A 114 0.61 3.35 -5.76
N THR A 115 1.66 2.56 -5.56
CA THR A 115 1.72 1.16 -6.03
C THR A 115 0.62 0.31 -5.40
N GLY A 116 0.29 0.55 -4.13
CA GLY A 116 -0.84 -0.09 -3.46
C GLY A 116 -2.18 0.22 -4.14
N TYR A 117 -2.45 1.49 -4.39
CA TYR A 117 -3.71 1.93 -4.99
C TYR A 117 -3.86 1.55 -6.47
N ILE A 118 -2.83 1.80 -7.29
CA ILE A 118 -2.85 1.44 -8.72
C ILE A 118 -2.77 -0.07 -8.92
N GLY A 119 -2.07 -0.78 -8.02
CA GLY A 119 -1.92 -2.23 -8.08
C GLY A 119 -3.17 -3.01 -7.66
N TRP A 120 -4.07 -2.41 -6.87
CA TRP A 120 -5.25 -3.10 -6.33
C TRP A 120 -6.16 -3.74 -7.40
N PRO A 121 -6.50 -3.07 -8.51
CA PRO A 121 -7.27 -3.68 -9.61
C PRO A 121 -6.60 -4.91 -10.25
N PHE A 122 -5.28 -5.08 -10.10
CA PHE A 122 -4.55 -6.22 -10.66
C PHE A 122 -4.52 -7.44 -9.72
N VAL A 123 -4.89 -7.29 -8.45
CA VAL A 123 -4.90 -8.37 -7.47
C VAL A 123 -5.77 -9.55 -7.92
N PRO A 124 -7.02 -9.37 -8.42
CA PRO A 124 -7.82 -10.48 -8.94
C PRO A 124 -7.13 -11.22 -10.09
N PHE A 125 -6.46 -10.52 -11.01
CA PHE A 125 -5.69 -11.13 -12.10
C PHE A 125 -4.51 -11.94 -11.57
N GLY A 126 -3.79 -11.41 -10.58
CA GLY A 126 -2.71 -12.11 -9.91
C GLY A 126 -3.18 -13.39 -9.23
N LEU A 127 -4.35 -13.37 -8.57
CA LEU A 127 -4.96 -14.54 -7.94
C LEU A 127 -5.37 -15.60 -8.97
N VAL A 128 -6.05 -15.21 -10.05
CA VAL A 128 -6.42 -16.14 -11.13
C VAL A 128 -5.19 -16.77 -11.75
N TRP A 129 -4.16 -15.98 -12.04
CA TRP A 129 -2.90 -16.51 -12.57
C TRP A 129 -2.21 -17.42 -11.54
N LEU A 130 -2.21 -17.09 -10.26
CA LEU A 130 -1.65 -17.96 -9.23
C LEU A 130 -2.35 -19.33 -9.25
N ILE A 131 -3.69 -19.35 -9.31
CA ILE A 131 -4.48 -20.59 -9.39
C ILE A 131 -4.08 -21.41 -10.62
N ILE A 132 -3.97 -20.78 -11.80
CA ILE A 132 -3.52 -21.44 -13.03
C ILE A 132 -2.09 -22.01 -12.85
N GLU A 133 -1.18 -21.22 -12.27
CA GLU A 133 0.21 -21.62 -12.06
C GLU A 133 0.30 -22.83 -11.13
N MET A 134 -0.52 -22.87 -10.07
CA MET A 134 -0.56 -23.99 -9.12
C MET A 134 -1.21 -25.26 -9.71
N ARG A 135 -2.05 -25.13 -10.74
CA ARG A 135 -2.66 -26.26 -11.45
C ARG A 135 -1.76 -26.88 -12.51
N ASN A 136 -0.81 -26.12 -13.08
CA ASN A 136 0.04 -26.61 -14.16
C ASN A 136 0.91 -27.78 -13.69
N LYS A 137 0.90 -28.89 -14.45
CA LYS A 137 1.59 -30.14 -14.09
C LYS A 137 3.07 -30.09 -14.44
N LYS A 138 3.92 -30.74 -13.63
CA LYS A 138 5.29 -31.10 -14.04
C LYS A 138 5.20 -31.95 -15.32
N GLY A 139 5.80 -31.47 -16.41
CA GLY A 139 5.91 -32.20 -17.67
C GLY A 139 4.96 -31.76 -18.80
N GLN A 140 4.00 -30.86 -18.54
CA GLN A 140 3.23 -30.26 -19.63
C GLN A 140 4.11 -29.34 -20.48
N GLN A 141 3.96 -29.42 -21.80
CA GLN A 141 4.59 -28.47 -22.72
C GLN A 141 4.03 -27.08 -22.43
N LEU A 142 4.91 -26.18 -22.04
CA LEU A 142 4.59 -24.79 -21.75
C LEU A 142 4.17 -24.08 -23.04
N ASN A 143 2.92 -23.64 -23.12
CA ASN A 143 2.53 -22.61 -24.07
C ASN A 143 2.89 -21.22 -23.49
N ARG A 144 2.93 -20.17 -24.32
CA ARG A 144 3.35 -18.83 -23.88
C ARG A 144 2.45 -18.23 -22.78
N TRP A 145 1.19 -18.67 -22.69
CA TRP A 145 0.23 -18.28 -21.66
C TRP A 145 0.52 -18.94 -20.31
N THR A 146 0.69 -20.26 -20.31
CA THR A 146 1.01 -21.08 -19.13
C THR A 146 2.40 -20.81 -18.58
N ASN A 147 3.35 -20.37 -19.41
CA ASN A 147 4.67 -19.90 -18.96
C ASN A 147 4.62 -18.49 -18.33
N GLY A 148 3.44 -17.88 -18.30
CA GLY A 148 3.23 -16.59 -17.67
C GLY A 148 3.84 -15.41 -18.43
N TYR A 149 4.26 -15.58 -19.69
CA TYR A 149 4.92 -14.51 -20.45
C TYR A 149 3.99 -13.31 -20.66
N TYR A 150 2.79 -13.54 -21.21
CA TYR A 150 1.80 -12.49 -21.44
C TYR A 150 1.34 -11.79 -20.15
N PRO A 151 0.91 -12.51 -19.09
CA PRO A 151 0.45 -11.85 -17.89
C PRO A 151 1.59 -11.17 -17.11
N SER A 152 2.86 -11.56 -17.30
CA SER A 152 4.00 -10.82 -16.70
C SER A 152 4.11 -9.37 -17.21
N TRP A 153 3.65 -9.08 -18.42
CA TRP A 153 3.64 -7.71 -18.95
C TRP A 153 2.68 -6.80 -18.19
N LEU A 154 1.62 -7.35 -17.58
CA LEU A 154 0.67 -6.57 -16.77
C LEU A 154 1.35 -5.94 -15.55
N VAL A 155 2.43 -6.54 -15.05
CA VAL A 155 3.25 -5.98 -13.94
C VAL A 155 3.84 -4.62 -14.29
N LEU A 156 4.07 -4.33 -15.57
CA LEU A 156 4.65 -3.07 -15.99
C LEU A 156 3.61 -1.94 -16.11
N ILE A 157 2.32 -2.26 -16.20
CA ILE A 157 1.26 -1.24 -16.39
C ILE A 157 1.27 -0.19 -15.28
N PRO A 158 1.33 -0.53 -13.98
CA PRO A 158 1.40 0.47 -12.92
C PRO A 158 2.61 1.41 -13.07
N VAL A 159 3.75 0.90 -13.53
CA VAL A 159 4.97 1.70 -13.74
C VAL A 159 4.78 2.68 -14.90
N PHE A 160 4.19 2.21 -16.01
CA PHE A 160 3.88 3.04 -17.17
C PHE A 160 2.78 4.07 -16.90
N LEU A 161 1.86 3.81 -15.97
CA LEU A 161 0.87 4.79 -15.53
C LEU A 161 1.45 5.80 -14.52
N PHE A 162 2.35 5.34 -13.65
CA PHE A 162 2.96 6.18 -12.62
C PHE A 162 3.83 7.30 -13.22
N LEU A 163 4.64 6.99 -14.24
CA LEU A 163 5.57 7.96 -14.83
C LEU A 163 4.86 9.20 -15.42
N PRO A 164 3.90 9.08 -16.35
CA PRO A 164 3.14 10.22 -16.87
C PRO A 164 2.44 11.00 -15.76
N LEU A 165 1.87 10.30 -14.77
CA LEU A 165 1.20 10.95 -13.65
C LEU A 165 2.16 11.83 -12.84
N GLN A 166 3.39 11.37 -12.58
CA GLN A 166 4.40 12.19 -11.91
C GLN A 166 4.89 13.36 -12.77
N ILE A 167 5.03 13.17 -14.08
CA ILE A 167 5.41 14.24 -15.01
C ILE A 167 4.35 15.34 -15.02
N ILE A 168 3.08 14.96 -15.23
CA ILE A 168 1.93 15.89 -15.21
C ILE A 168 1.92 16.66 -13.88
N ARG A 169 2.12 15.97 -12.76
CA ARG A 169 2.13 16.60 -11.44
C ARG A 169 3.32 17.54 -11.22
N ALA A 170 4.50 17.21 -11.73
CA ALA A 170 5.66 18.10 -11.65
C ALA A 170 5.40 19.39 -12.43
N LEU A 171 4.83 19.26 -13.64
CA LEU A 171 4.43 20.39 -14.49
C LEU A 171 3.38 21.28 -13.81
N LEU A 172 2.31 20.70 -13.25
CA LEU A 172 1.24 21.46 -12.60
C LEU A 172 1.72 22.23 -11.36
N ASN A 173 2.70 21.70 -10.62
CA ASN A 173 3.21 22.33 -9.40
C ASN A 173 4.39 23.28 -9.64
N GLY A 174 4.80 23.49 -10.90
CA GLY A 174 5.98 24.27 -11.25
C GLY A 174 7.28 23.75 -10.61
N ARG A 175 7.33 22.46 -10.23
CA ARG A 175 8.50 21.86 -9.56
C ARG A 175 9.44 21.27 -10.60
N THR A 176 10.74 21.47 -10.38
CA THR A 176 11.78 20.79 -11.16
C THR A 176 11.63 19.28 -11.01
N PHE A 177 11.52 18.57 -12.13
CA PHE A 177 11.45 17.12 -12.15
C PHE A 177 12.84 16.57 -11.83
N ASP A 178 13.01 16.00 -10.64
CA ASP A 178 14.25 15.30 -10.30
C ASP A 178 14.45 14.13 -11.29
N LEU A 179 15.64 14.01 -11.88
CA LEU A 179 15.95 12.96 -12.87
C LEU A 179 16.29 11.61 -12.22
N TRP A 180 16.70 11.61 -10.95
CA TRP A 180 17.12 10.39 -10.25
C TRP A 180 16.01 9.32 -10.08
N PRO A 181 14.73 9.64 -9.78
CA PRO A 181 13.68 8.65 -9.69
C PRO A 181 13.43 7.99 -11.04
N LEU A 182 13.56 8.75 -12.13
CA LEU A 182 13.40 8.25 -13.48
C LEU A 182 14.50 7.24 -13.83
N ALA A 183 15.75 7.49 -13.44
CA ALA A 183 16.84 6.53 -13.62
C ALA A 183 16.58 5.21 -12.85
N ILE A 184 16.07 5.28 -11.63
CA ILE A 184 15.71 4.09 -10.85
C ILE A 184 14.56 3.34 -11.53
N ILE A 185 13.50 4.05 -11.93
CA ILE A 185 12.35 3.44 -12.58
C ILE A 185 12.76 2.78 -13.90
N LEU A 186 13.53 3.45 -14.74
CA LEU A 186 14.04 2.87 -15.99
C LEU A 186 14.89 1.63 -15.74
N SER A 187 15.73 1.66 -14.71
CA SER A 187 16.55 0.51 -14.32
C SER A 187 15.69 -0.69 -13.88
N VAL A 188 14.64 -0.43 -13.10
CA VAL A 188 13.66 -1.44 -12.67
C VAL A 188 12.89 -1.99 -13.87
N VAL A 189 12.43 -1.13 -14.78
CA VAL A 189 11.72 -1.53 -16.02
C VAL A 189 12.62 -2.37 -16.91
N ALA A 190 13.86 -1.95 -17.16
CA ALA A 190 14.83 -2.71 -17.95
C ALA A 190 15.10 -4.09 -17.34
N PHE A 191 15.25 -4.16 -16.02
CA PHE A 191 15.40 -5.43 -15.30
C PHE A 191 14.16 -6.34 -15.49
N PHE A 192 12.95 -5.81 -15.36
CA PHE A 192 11.72 -6.59 -15.57
C PHE A 192 11.58 -7.04 -17.01
N ILE A 193 11.82 -6.18 -18.01
CA ILE A 193 11.79 -6.54 -19.43
C ILE A 193 12.76 -7.70 -19.70
N TYR A 194 14.00 -7.60 -19.20
CA TYR A 194 14.99 -8.68 -19.32
C TYR A 194 14.48 -9.99 -18.70
N ARG A 195 13.87 -9.94 -17.50
CA ARG A 195 13.32 -11.12 -16.83
C ARG A 195 12.14 -11.72 -17.58
N ILE A 196 11.24 -10.90 -18.11
CA ILE A 196 10.09 -11.32 -18.92
C ILE A 196 10.56 -12.00 -20.22
N GLN A 197 11.55 -11.41 -20.90
CA GLN A 197 12.15 -12.01 -22.09
C GLN A 197 12.80 -13.37 -21.79
N LYS A 198 13.41 -13.53 -20.61
CA LYS A 198 13.96 -14.82 -20.18
C LYS A 198 12.88 -15.88 -19.96
N LEU A 199 11.66 -15.50 -19.58
CA LEU A 199 10.53 -16.44 -19.49
C LEU A 199 10.18 -17.03 -20.86
N LYS A 200 10.22 -16.24 -21.93
CA LYS A 200 9.93 -16.68 -23.31
C LYS A 200 10.79 -17.86 -23.77
N LYS A 201 12.02 -17.99 -23.26
CA LYS A 201 13.00 -19.01 -23.67
C LYS A 201 12.97 -20.29 -22.81
N LYS A 202 12.13 -20.37 -21.77
CA LYS A 202 12.06 -21.56 -20.91
C LYS A 202 11.30 -22.69 -21.59
N THR A 203 11.93 -23.86 -21.66
CA THR A 203 11.34 -25.11 -22.18
C THR A 203 10.79 -26.02 -21.07
N HIS A 204 11.28 -25.88 -19.84
CA HIS A 204 10.86 -26.68 -18.69
C HIS A 204 10.06 -25.88 -17.68
N TYR A 205 8.98 -26.48 -17.20
CA TYR A 205 8.11 -25.91 -16.16
C TYR A 205 8.85 -25.76 -14.82
N LYS A 206 8.85 -24.54 -14.31
CA LYS A 206 9.23 -24.16 -12.95
C LYS A 206 8.25 -23.10 -12.50
N PHE A 207 7.72 -23.27 -11.28
CA PHE A 207 6.78 -22.32 -10.68
C PHE A 207 7.26 -20.87 -10.85
N ASN A 208 6.38 -20.05 -11.43
CA ASN A 208 6.62 -18.63 -11.64
C ASN A 208 6.12 -17.80 -10.43
N PRO A 209 7.00 -17.08 -9.70
CA PRO A 209 6.58 -16.24 -8.59
C PRO A 209 5.88 -14.93 -8.98
N ALA A 210 5.87 -14.55 -10.26
CA ALA A 210 5.25 -13.31 -10.73
C ALA A 210 3.81 -13.07 -10.22
N PRO A 211 2.87 -14.03 -10.29
CA PRO A 211 1.52 -13.86 -9.74
C PRO A 211 1.52 -13.55 -8.24
N LEU A 212 2.45 -14.10 -7.46
CA LEU A 212 2.57 -13.78 -6.04
C LEU A 212 2.95 -12.31 -5.83
N TYR A 213 3.85 -11.75 -6.65
CA TYR A 213 4.19 -10.32 -6.54
C TYR A 213 3.03 -9.39 -6.93
N ILE A 214 2.25 -9.76 -7.95
CA ILE A 214 1.06 -8.99 -8.37
C ILE A 214 0.04 -8.91 -7.23
N VAL A 215 -0.05 -9.95 -6.40
CA VAL A 215 -0.97 -9.98 -5.25
C VAL A 215 -0.33 -9.33 -4.02
N LEU A 216 0.86 -9.77 -3.62
CA LEU A 216 1.47 -9.39 -2.35
C LEU A 216 1.88 -7.92 -2.30
N ILE A 217 2.47 -7.37 -3.37
CA ILE A 217 2.98 -6.00 -3.35
C ILE A 217 1.83 -4.99 -3.15
N PRO A 218 0.75 -4.99 -3.95
CA PRO A 218 -0.31 -4.00 -3.78
C PRO A 218 -1.07 -4.17 -2.47
N VAL A 219 -1.32 -5.42 -2.06
CA VAL A 219 -1.99 -5.73 -0.80
C VAL A 219 -1.17 -5.20 0.39
N ILE A 220 0.12 -5.52 0.46
CA ILE A 220 0.98 -5.07 1.56
C ILE A 220 1.15 -3.55 1.54
N ALA A 221 1.35 -2.94 0.37
CA ALA A 221 1.42 -1.49 0.24
C ALA A 221 0.14 -0.80 0.74
N LEU A 222 -1.04 -1.29 0.33
CA LEU A 222 -2.33 -0.74 0.72
C LEU A 222 -2.58 -0.91 2.23
N LEU A 223 -2.34 -2.10 2.78
CA LEU A 223 -2.49 -2.36 4.20
C LEU A 223 -1.53 -1.52 5.05
N THR A 224 -0.27 -1.39 4.61
CA THR A 224 0.71 -0.54 5.30
C THR A 224 0.30 0.92 5.26
N SER A 225 -0.13 1.41 4.09
CA SER A 225 -0.66 2.77 3.91
C SER A 225 -1.86 3.04 4.81
N ARG A 226 -2.77 2.07 4.96
CA ARG A 226 -3.98 2.27 5.77
C ARG A 226 -3.72 2.17 7.27
N PHE A 227 -2.92 1.22 7.71
CA PHE A 227 -2.81 0.88 9.13
C PHE A 227 -1.51 1.33 9.79
N ALA A 228 -0.38 1.28 9.08
CA ALA A 228 0.92 1.61 9.64
C ALA A 228 1.24 3.09 9.48
N VAL A 229 1.01 3.66 8.29
CA VAL A 229 1.29 5.08 8.00
C VAL A 229 0.46 5.99 8.89
N GLU A 230 -0.84 5.71 9.09
CA GLU A 230 -1.69 6.53 9.96
C GLU A 230 -1.21 6.54 11.42
N LYS A 231 -0.81 5.38 11.95
CA LYS A 231 -0.25 5.27 13.31
C LYS A 231 1.11 5.93 13.42
N ALA A 232 2.00 5.71 12.44
CA ALA A 232 3.32 6.33 12.40
C ALA A 232 3.21 7.85 12.29
N ALA A 233 2.25 8.35 11.53
CA ALA A 233 1.92 9.76 11.44
C ALA A 233 1.46 10.27 12.82
N ALA A 234 0.47 9.66 13.47
CA ALA A 234 0.03 10.11 14.79
C ALA A 234 1.19 10.15 15.81
N PHE A 235 2.02 9.10 15.87
CA PHE A 235 3.17 9.02 16.76
C PHE A 235 4.23 10.10 16.48
N THR A 236 4.58 10.31 15.21
CA THR A 236 5.58 11.31 14.85
C THR A 236 5.08 12.74 15.01
N ARG A 237 3.77 12.99 14.91
CA ARG A 237 3.16 14.31 15.19
C ARG A 237 3.34 14.66 16.65
N GLU A 238 2.99 13.71 17.52
CA GLU A 238 3.13 13.84 18.96
C GLU A 238 4.58 14.16 19.33
N LYS A 239 5.51 13.37 18.80
CA LYS A 239 6.94 13.60 19.02
C LYS A 239 7.42 14.96 18.51
N ALA A 240 6.94 15.40 17.35
CA ALA A 240 7.27 16.71 16.79
C ALA A 240 6.76 17.84 17.69
N ILE A 241 5.52 17.76 18.17
CA ILE A 241 4.94 18.74 19.10
C ILE A 241 5.79 18.83 20.37
N VAL A 242 6.10 17.70 21.00
CA VAL A 242 6.93 17.67 22.21
C VAL A 242 8.32 18.30 21.97
N ASN A 243 8.93 18.04 20.81
CA ASN A 243 10.23 18.63 20.47
C ASN A 243 10.20 20.16 20.30
N THR A 244 9.04 20.78 20.12
CA THR A 244 8.91 22.25 20.04
C THR A 244 8.78 22.93 21.39
N VAL A 245 8.55 22.20 22.48
CA VAL A 245 8.36 22.77 23.82
C VAL A 245 9.52 23.69 24.24
N PRO A 246 10.81 23.30 24.08
CA PRO A 246 11.92 24.20 24.41
C PRO A 246 11.96 25.46 23.54
N LEU A 247 11.56 25.35 22.27
CA LEU A 247 11.51 26.48 21.35
C LEU A 247 10.42 27.49 21.74
N ILE A 248 9.22 26.99 22.08
CA ILE A 248 8.11 27.82 22.57
C ILE A 248 8.51 28.52 23.88
N ALA A 249 9.14 27.81 24.82
CA ALA A 249 9.62 28.40 26.05
C ALA A 249 10.64 29.53 25.81
N ALA A 250 11.55 29.36 24.85
CA ALA A 250 12.50 30.39 24.45
C ALA A 250 11.81 31.63 23.84
N ILE A 251 10.80 31.42 22.99
CA ILE A 251 9.99 32.52 22.39
C ILE A 251 9.26 33.32 23.49
N GLU A 252 8.61 32.64 24.44
CA GLU A 252 7.89 33.30 25.52
C GLU A 252 8.82 34.02 26.50
N LYS A 253 10.00 33.43 26.78
CA LYS A 253 11.04 34.10 27.56
C LYS A 253 11.54 35.37 26.86
N TYR A 254 11.79 35.31 25.55
CA TYR A 254 12.16 36.49 24.75
C TYR A 254 11.12 37.59 24.88
N LYS A 255 9.82 37.26 24.74
CA LYS A 255 8.74 38.25 24.90
C LYS A 255 8.71 38.86 26.29
N THR A 256 8.91 38.04 27.32
CA THR A 256 8.90 38.51 28.72
C THR A 256 10.00 39.54 28.98
N GLU A 257 11.19 39.35 28.39
CA GLU A 257 12.33 40.25 28.59
C GLU A 257 12.30 41.50 27.68
N ASN A 258 11.75 41.40 26.47
CA ASN A 258 11.81 42.47 25.46
C ASN A 258 10.46 43.17 25.22
N GLY A 259 9.37 42.69 25.82
CA GLY A 259 8.01 43.21 25.64
C GLY A 259 7.32 42.79 24.34
N GLU A 260 8.04 42.18 23.40
CA GLU A 260 7.51 41.73 22.11
C GLU A 260 8.07 40.37 21.67
N TYR A 261 7.32 39.66 20.80
CA TYR A 261 7.80 38.41 20.20
C TYR A 261 8.96 38.66 19.21
N PRO A 262 9.88 37.69 19.05
CA PRO A 262 11.01 37.81 18.13
C PRO A 262 10.54 37.95 16.68
N GLN A 263 11.29 38.69 15.86
CA GLN A 263 10.97 38.83 14.42
C GLN A 263 11.20 37.52 13.65
N ASN A 264 12.19 36.73 14.07
CA ASN A 264 12.55 35.45 13.47
C ASN A 264 13.17 34.51 14.52
N LEU A 265 13.29 33.22 14.21
CA LEU A 265 13.81 32.23 15.17
C LEU A 265 15.31 32.39 15.43
N GLU A 266 16.04 32.97 14.48
CA GLU A 266 17.49 33.21 14.59
C GLU A 266 17.82 34.16 15.74
N SER A 267 16.95 35.14 16.03
CA SER A 267 17.11 36.05 17.17
C SER A 267 17.11 35.38 18.55
N LEU A 268 16.66 34.12 18.64
CA LEU A 268 16.68 33.35 19.88
C LEU A 268 18.03 32.68 20.13
N GLN A 269 18.83 32.48 19.08
CA GLN A 269 20.09 31.74 19.16
C GLN A 269 21.11 32.44 20.07
N GLY A 270 21.84 31.66 20.85
CA GLY A 270 22.81 32.16 21.83
C GLY A 270 22.19 32.39 23.20
N LYS A 271 21.43 33.49 23.37
CA LYS A 271 20.93 33.89 24.71
C LYS A 271 19.76 33.02 25.22
N TYR A 272 18.80 32.70 24.34
CA TYR A 272 17.56 32.02 24.75
C TYR A 272 17.56 30.53 24.43
N ILE A 273 18.25 30.13 23.36
CA ILE A 273 18.42 28.73 22.97
C ILE A 273 19.78 28.51 22.29
N GLN A 274 20.42 27.37 22.53
CA GLN A 274 21.73 27.08 21.92
C GLN A 274 21.61 26.79 20.42
N GLU A 275 20.66 25.94 20.02
CA GLU A 275 20.38 25.60 18.63
C GLU A 275 18.86 25.50 18.44
N ILE A 276 18.35 25.97 17.30
CA ILE A 276 16.95 25.79 16.94
C ILE A 276 16.70 24.28 16.72
N PRO A 277 15.76 23.65 17.44
CA PRO A 277 15.48 22.23 17.28
C PRO A 277 15.17 21.91 15.82
N LYS A 278 15.93 21.00 15.22
CA LYS A 278 15.63 20.49 13.88
C LYS A 278 14.60 19.35 13.98
N PRO A 279 13.74 19.19 12.95
CA PRO A 279 12.95 17.99 12.80
C PRO A 279 13.80 16.73 12.94
N THR A 280 13.45 15.85 13.88
CA THR A 280 14.11 14.55 14.05
C THR A 280 13.46 13.44 13.22
N ILE A 281 12.58 13.80 12.27
CA ILE A 281 11.75 12.91 11.48
C ILE A 281 12.03 13.21 10.01
N MET A 282 12.38 12.19 9.22
CA MET A 282 12.82 12.35 7.82
C MET A 282 11.78 13.05 6.94
N GLY A 283 10.51 12.89 7.28
CA GLY A 283 9.36 13.32 6.50
C GLY A 283 8.83 14.71 6.85
N MET A 284 9.50 15.42 7.75
CA MET A 284 9.00 16.65 8.33
C MET A 284 9.86 17.83 7.88
N ARG A 285 9.21 18.89 7.38
CA ARG A 285 9.88 20.15 7.04
C ARG A 285 10.34 20.87 8.31
N ALA A 286 11.31 21.77 8.16
CA ALA A 286 11.73 22.65 9.23
C ALA A 286 10.55 23.45 9.81
N TYR A 287 10.61 23.77 11.11
CA TYR A 287 9.62 24.60 11.75
C TYR A 287 9.59 25.99 11.09
N GLN A 288 8.40 26.43 10.72
CA GLN A 288 8.14 27.76 10.18
C GLN A 288 7.54 28.61 11.30
N TYR A 289 8.09 29.80 11.47
CA TYR A 289 7.65 30.76 12.48
C TYR A 289 7.08 32.01 11.80
N GLU A 290 5.95 32.48 12.31
CA GLU A 290 5.31 33.71 11.89
C GLU A 290 4.97 34.55 13.13
N LYS A 291 5.59 35.73 13.27
CA LYS A 291 5.22 36.72 14.28
C LYS A 291 3.88 37.35 13.89
N ARG A 292 2.99 37.51 14.87
CA ARG A 292 1.77 38.31 14.77
C ARG A 292 1.81 39.39 15.87
N ASN A 293 0.99 40.43 15.75
CA ASN A 293 1.06 41.62 16.61
C ASN A 293 1.22 41.29 18.11
N SER A 294 0.36 40.43 18.65
CA SER A 294 0.35 40.01 20.06
C SER A 294 0.42 38.50 20.26
N SER A 295 0.71 37.75 19.20
CA SER A 295 0.75 36.29 19.16
C SER A 295 1.84 35.79 18.23
N PHE A 296 2.09 34.49 18.20
CA PHE A 296 2.91 33.89 17.16
C PHE A 296 2.30 32.58 16.70
N GLN A 297 2.71 32.16 15.50
CA GLN A 297 2.36 30.87 14.94
C GLN A 297 3.62 30.06 14.69
N LEU A 298 3.61 28.80 15.13
CA LEU A 298 4.62 27.81 14.77
C LEU A 298 3.96 26.73 13.93
N THR A 299 4.52 26.47 12.75
CA THR A 299 3.95 25.52 11.80
C THR A 299 4.99 24.50 11.39
N PHE A 300 4.59 23.25 11.24
CA PHE A 300 5.38 22.27 10.50
C PHE A 300 4.50 21.47 9.56
N GLU A 301 5.09 21.08 8.44
CA GLU A 301 4.42 20.35 7.38
C GLU A 301 5.04 18.98 7.20
N ARG A 302 4.20 18.00 6.87
CA ARG A 302 4.63 16.66 6.51
C ARG A 302 3.70 16.02 5.50
N LEU A 303 4.20 15.01 4.80
CA LEU A 303 3.37 14.17 3.94
C LEU A 303 2.54 13.20 4.80
N TRP A 304 1.22 13.10 4.58
CA TRP A 304 0.36 12.15 5.29
C TRP A 304 0.03 10.91 4.46
N HIS A 305 -0.79 11.09 3.42
CA HIS A 305 -1.23 10.06 2.48
C HIS A 305 -1.35 10.68 1.10
N TRP A 306 -1.14 9.90 0.03
CA TRP A 306 -1.41 10.27 -1.38
C TRP A 306 -1.53 11.79 -1.66
N ASN A 307 -0.39 12.49 -1.76
CA ASN A 307 -0.29 13.93 -2.01
C ASN A 307 -0.84 14.88 -0.92
N ALA A 308 -1.65 14.40 0.01
CA ALA A 308 -2.12 15.22 1.11
C ALA A 308 -0.96 15.60 2.03
N THR A 309 -0.90 16.88 2.32
CA THR A 309 0.04 17.44 3.28
C THR A 309 -0.69 17.71 4.56
N GLU A 310 -0.12 17.19 5.64
CA GLU A 310 -0.56 17.55 6.96
C GLU A 310 0.23 18.76 7.44
N VAL A 311 -0.51 19.78 7.83
CA VAL A 311 0.02 21.02 8.40
C VAL A 311 -0.36 21.06 9.86
N VAL A 312 0.62 21.12 10.76
CA VAL A 312 0.39 21.18 12.20
C VAL A 312 0.76 22.57 12.67
N VAL A 313 -0.17 23.20 13.40
CA VAL A 313 -0.10 24.61 13.77
C VAL A 313 -0.27 24.77 15.27
N TYR A 314 0.67 25.49 15.88
CA TYR A 314 0.53 26.08 17.19
C TYR A 314 0.13 27.54 17.07
N ASN A 315 -0.87 27.97 17.85
CA ASN A 315 -1.30 29.37 17.92
C ASN A 315 -1.58 29.74 19.37
N THR A 316 -0.91 30.76 19.90
CA THR A 316 -1.08 31.19 21.30
C THR A 316 -2.50 31.64 21.64
N LEU A 317 -3.29 32.07 20.65
CA LEU A 317 -4.69 32.46 20.83
C LEU A 317 -5.66 31.27 20.88
N GLY A 318 -5.18 30.04 20.65
CA GLY A 318 -6.02 28.84 20.54
C GLY A 318 -6.99 28.84 19.34
N GLN A 319 -6.90 29.85 18.48
CA GLN A 319 -7.78 30.03 17.33
C GLN A 319 -7.36 29.15 16.16
N LYS A 320 -8.35 28.70 15.36
CA LYS A 320 -8.12 27.99 14.09
C LYS A 320 -7.33 28.90 13.15
N GLY A 321 -6.07 28.53 12.88
CA GLY A 321 -5.06 29.42 12.30
C GLY A 321 -5.03 29.49 10.78
N ILE A 322 -5.53 28.48 10.07
CA ILE A 322 -5.43 28.42 8.60
C ILE A 322 -6.77 28.81 7.96
N LYS A 323 -6.76 29.88 7.15
CA LYS A 323 -7.88 30.25 6.28
C LYS A 323 -7.90 29.29 5.08
N GLY A 324 -9.00 28.58 4.87
CA GLY A 324 -9.19 27.66 3.74
C GLY A 324 -10.17 26.53 4.04
N ASN A 325 -10.52 25.74 3.01
CA ASN A 325 -11.34 24.54 3.13
C ASN A 325 -10.47 23.35 3.58
N TYR A 326 -9.91 23.42 4.78
CA TYR A 326 -9.14 22.34 5.37
C TYR A 326 -9.95 21.61 6.44
N GLY A 327 -9.83 20.28 6.49
CA GLY A 327 -10.32 19.50 7.62
C GLY A 327 -9.49 19.83 8.85
N ASN A 328 -10.15 20.29 9.92
CA ASN A 328 -9.50 20.76 11.14
C ASN A 328 -9.68 19.75 12.26
N TYR A 329 -8.59 19.33 12.89
CA TYR A 329 -8.63 18.31 13.92
C TYR A 329 -7.81 18.76 15.14
N PRO A 330 -8.36 18.63 16.36
CA PRO A 330 -7.62 18.93 17.58
C PRO A 330 -6.52 17.89 17.79
N THR A 331 -5.43 18.30 18.42
CA THR A 331 -4.44 17.37 18.98
C THR A 331 -4.71 17.16 20.47
N ASN A 332 -3.91 16.30 21.12
CA ASN A 332 -3.94 16.13 22.58
C ASN A 332 -3.20 17.26 23.32
N HIS A 333 -2.61 18.22 22.60
CA HIS A 333 -1.88 19.35 23.19
C HIS A 333 -2.70 20.63 23.07
N THR A 334 -2.74 21.39 24.16
CA THR A 334 -3.39 22.71 24.19
C THR A 334 -2.78 23.62 23.12
N ASN A 335 -3.62 24.37 22.42
CA ASN A 335 -3.23 25.32 21.36
C ASN A 335 -2.64 24.70 20.08
N TRP A 336 -2.66 23.36 19.96
CA TRP A 336 -2.18 22.64 18.79
C TRP A 336 -3.33 22.03 17.97
N TRP A 337 -3.31 22.31 16.68
CA TRP A 337 -4.27 21.82 15.70
C TRP A 337 -3.52 21.23 14.52
N TYR A 338 -4.12 20.23 13.87
CA TYR A 338 -3.62 19.76 12.57
C TYR A 338 -4.69 19.87 11.50
N TYR A 339 -4.20 20.12 10.29
CA TYR A 339 -4.97 20.44 9.10
C TYR A 339 -4.55 19.47 8.00
N MET A 340 -5.54 18.91 7.30
CA MET A 340 -5.28 18.06 6.14
C MET A 340 -5.55 18.87 4.87
N ALA A 341 -4.51 19.08 4.08
CA ALA A 341 -4.56 19.73 2.78
C ALA A 341 -4.49 18.67 1.69
N ASP A 342 -5.56 18.52 0.91
CA ASP A 342 -5.67 17.57 -0.21
C ASP A 342 -4.98 18.07 -1.49
#